data_AF-A0AAU4IJ75-F1
#
_entry.id   AF-A0AAU4IJ75-F1
#
_cell.length_a   1.000
_cell.length_b   1.000
_cell.length_c   1.000
_cell.angle_alpha   90.00
_cell.angle_beta   90.00
_cell.angle_gamma   90.00
#
_symmetry.space_group_name_H-M   'P 1'
#
loop_
_entity.id
_entity.type
_entity.pdbx_description
1 polymer ?
#
loop_
_entity_poly.entity_id
_entity_poly.type
_entity_poly.pdbx_seq_one_letter_code
_entity_poly.pdbx_strand_id
1 'polypeptide(L)'
;MTAVAGPVWAARRDGNALQEFLKERGCDGVDAVRVTMQVVGCGLGDAQRMFFSAPCRAVERDFHNAFLEGLEQSQDEGLTSSADINMGG
;
A
#
# COMPACT_ATOMS: atom_id res chain seq x y z
N MET A 1 3.77 -4.02 18.25
CA MET A 1 4.31 -4.67 17.04
C MET A 1 5.76 -4.28 16.75
N THR A 2 6.11 -2.99 16.77
CA THR A 2 7.48 -2.48 16.52
C THR A 2 8.58 -3.18 17.35
N ALA A 3 8.37 -3.37 18.66
CA ALA A 3 9.36 -4.01 19.54
C ALA A 3 9.70 -5.45 19.13
N VAL A 4 8.74 -6.22 18.60
CA VAL A 4 8.95 -7.62 18.19
C VAL A 4 9.42 -7.75 16.74
N ALA A 5 9.14 -6.76 15.89
CA ALA A 5 9.58 -6.69 14.50
C ALA A 5 11.02 -6.14 14.36
N GLY A 6 11.47 -5.33 15.31
CA GLY A 6 12.83 -4.76 15.36
C GLY A 6 13.94 -5.81 15.20
N PRO A 7 13.94 -6.92 15.96
CA PRO A 7 14.92 -7.98 15.81
C PRO A 7 14.97 -8.63 14.41
N VAL A 8 13.81 -8.79 13.75
CA VAL A 8 13.74 -9.37 12.40
C VAL A 8 14.46 -8.47 11.40
N TRP A 9 14.18 -7.16 11.47
CA TRP A 9 14.85 -6.18 10.62
C TRP A 9 16.34 -6.08 10.94
N ALA A 10 16.73 -6.07 12.21
CA ALA A 10 18.14 -6.01 12.62
C ALA A 10 18.94 -7.22 12.11
N ALA A 11 18.35 -8.42 12.13
CA ALA A 11 19.01 -9.65 11.73
C ALA A 11 19.11 -9.82 10.20
N ARG A 12 18.04 -9.50 9.46
CA ARG A 12 17.96 -9.81 8.02
C ARG A 12 18.14 -8.60 7.10
N ARG A 13 17.80 -7.40 7.56
CA ARG A 13 17.69 -6.17 6.73
C ARG A 13 16.92 -6.42 5.42
N ASP A 14 15.90 -7.27 5.50
CA ASP A 14 15.12 -7.76 4.37
C ASP A 14 13.66 -7.31 4.52
N GLY A 15 13.17 -6.55 3.54
CA GLY A 15 11.81 -6.02 3.54
C GLY A 15 10.75 -7.10 3.41
N ASN A 16 10.99 -8.14 2.61
CA ASN A 16 10.04 -9.23 2.42
C ASN A 16 9.87 -10.01 3.71
N ALA A 17 10.99 -10.33 4.37
CA ALA A 17 11.03 -10.96 5.69
C ALA A 17 10.21 -10.22 6.74
N LEU A 18 10.37 -8.90 6.77
CA LEU A 18 9.67 -8.04 7.70
C LEU A 18 8.17 -8.05 7.41
N GLN A 19 7.76 -7.96 6.14
CA GLN A 19 6.34 -8.00 5.78
C GLN A 19 5.68 -9.34 6.06
N GLU A 20 6.37 -10.47 5.80
CA GLU A 20 5.91 -11.81 6.16
C GLU A 20 5.68 -11.93 7.66
N PHE A 21 6.67 -11.54 8.47
CA PHE A 21 6.57 -11.57 9.93
C PHE A 21 5.38 -10.76 10.47
N LEU A 22 5.11 -9.59 9.87
CA LEU A 22 4.00 -8.73 10.24
C LEU A 22 2.66 -9.37 9.84
N LYS A 23 2.57 -9.92 8.63
CA LYS A 23 1.37 -10.58 8.11
C LYS A 23 0.97 -11.81 8.94
N GLU A 24 1.94 -12.65 9.29
CA GLU A 24 1.73 -13.83 10.15
C GLU A 24 1.17 -13.47 11.54
N ARG A 25 1.32 -12.21 11.96
CA ARG A 25 0.80 -11.68 13.23
C ARG A 25 -0.46 -10.83 13.08
N GLY A 26 -1.08 -10.82 11.90
CA GLY A 26 -2.26 -10.03 11.60
C GLY A 26 -2.01 -8.51 11.65
N CYS A 27 -0.78 -8.07 11.41
CA CYS A 27 -0.47 -6.66 11.23
C CYS A 27 -0.56 -6.33 9.75
N ASP A 28 -1.65 -5.65 9.36
CA ASP A 28 -2.03 -5.45 7.96
C ASP A 28 -2.23 -3.97 7.60
N GLY A 29 -2.34 -3.69 6.31
CA GLY A 29 -2.65 -2.36 5.77
C GLY A 29 -1.79 -1.24 6.36
N VAL A 30 -2.46 -0.19 6.84
CA VAL A 30 -1.80 1.02 7.38
C VAL A 30 -0.96 0.73 8.62
N ASP A 31 -1.37 -0.21 9.47
CA ASP A 31 -0.61 -0.56 10.67
C ASP A 31 0.71 -1.21 10.31
N ALA A 32 0.73 -2.11 9.32
CA ALA A 32 1.96 -2.70 8.80
C ALA A 32 2.91 -1.65 8.24
N VAL A 33 2.38 -0.68 7.47
CA VAL A 33 3.18 0.43 6.91
C VAL A 33 3.78 1.29 8.04
N ARG A 34 3.00 1.66 9.06
CA ARG A 34 3.48 2.45 10.20
C ARG A 34 4.55 1.72 11.01
N VAL A 35 4.36 0.42 11.26
CA VAL A 35 5.36 -0.40 11.94
C VAL A 35 6.64 -0.48 11.11
N THR A 36 6.51 -0.63 9.79
CA THR A 36 7.65 -0.64 8.87
C THR A 36 8.43 0.66 8.95
N MET A 37 7.77 1.82 8.92
CA MET A 37 8.43 3.13 9.09
C MET A 37 9.25 3.19 10.39
N GLN A 38 8.65 2.76 11.52
CA GLN A 38 9.31 2.82 12.82
C GLN A 38 10.48 1.83 12.95
N VAL A 39 10.32 0.60 12.44
CA VAL A 39 11.34 -0.45 12.52
C VAL A 39 12.52 -0.15 11.59
N VAL A 40 12.23 0.34 10.38
CA VAL A 40 13.24 0.61 9.36
C VAL A 40 13.89 1.98 9.57
N GLY A 41 13.16 2.94 10.14
CA GLY A 41 13.58 4.33 10.23
C GLY A 41 13.43 5.08 8.90
N CYS A 42 12.44 4.70 8.08
CA CYS A 42 12.22 5.27 6.75
C CYS A 42 10.94 6.11 6.65
N GLY A 43 10.82 6.86 5.56
CA GLY A 43 9.62 7.65 5.25
C GLY A 43 8.44 6.79 4.78
N LEU A 44 7.26 7.41 4.71
CA LEU A 44 6.02 6.74 4.30
C LEU A 44 6.13 6.10 2.91
N GLY A 45 6.69 6.83 1.93
CA GLY A 45 6.83 6.32 0.56
C GLY A 45 7.71 5.07 0.48
N ASP A 46 8.79 5.01 1.28
CA ASP A 46 9.65 3.83 1.35
C ASP A 46 8.93 2.66 2.03
N ALA A 47 8.23 2.91 3.13
CA ALA A 47 7.45 1.89 3.82
C ALA A 47 6.32 1.32 2.95
N GLN A 48 5.62 2.18 2.20
CA GLN A 48 4.60 1.75 1.22
C GLN A 48 5.23 0.94 0.09
N ARG A 49 6.38 1.36 -0.44
CA ARG A 49 7.10 0.58 -1.45
C ARG A 49 7.45 -0.81 -0.93
N MET A 50 8.00 -0.92 0.29
CA MET A 50 8.31 -2.21 0.92
C MET A 50 7.06 -3.06 1.15
N PHE A 51 5.94 -2.45 1.55
CA PHE A 51 4.68 -3.15 1.75
C PHE A 51 4.14 -3.70 0.43
N PHE A 52 3.98 -2.86 -0.60
CA PHE A 52 3.38 -3.27 -1.87
C PHE A 52 4.31 -4.12 -2.75
N SER A 53 5.63 -4.06 -2.57
CA SER A 53 6.55 -4.93 -3.30
C SER A 53 6.64 -6.34 -2.72
N ALA A 54 6.24 -6.55 -1.45
CA ALA A 54 6.35 -7.84 -0.80
C ALA A 54 5.35 -8.86 -1.39
N PRO A 55 5.80 -10.05 -1.84
CA PRO A 55 4.91 -11.06 -2.42
C PRO A 55 3.77 -11.49 -1.48
N CYS A 56 4.04 -11.55 -0.16
CA CYS A 56 3.03 -11.90 0.83
C CYS A 56 1.88 -10.88 0.91
N ARG A 57 2.05 -9.66 0.37
CA ARG A 57 1.06 -8.57 0.35
C ARG A 57 0.32 -8.45 -0.98
N ALA A 58 0.41 -9.45 -1.87
CA ALA A 58 -0.20 -9.40 -3.20
C ALA A 58 -1.71 -9.07 -3.14
N VAL A 59 -2.47 -9.71 -2.24
CA VAL A 59 -3.92 -9.45 -2.12
C VAL A 59 -4.21 -7.99 -1.73
N GLU A 60 -3.47 -7.45 -0.76
CA GLU A 60 -3.61 -6.05 -0.35
C GLU A 60 -3.21 -5.08 -1.45
N ARG A 61 -2.16 -5.41 -2.22
CA ARG A 61 -1.73 -4.62 -3.39
C ARG A 61 -2.80 -4.65 -4.48
N ASP A 62 -3.32 -5.81 -4.81
CA ASP A 62 -4.28 -5.97 -5.90
C ASP A 62 -5.58 -5.23 -5.58
N PHE A 63 -6.03 -5.28 -4.32
CA PHE A 63 -7.14 -4.46 -3.84
C PHE A 63 -6.84 -2.96 -3.94
N HIS A 64 -5.64 -2.52 -3.54
CA HIS A 64 -5.24 -1.12 -3.64
C HIS A 64 -5.24 -0.61 -5.08
N ASN A 65 -4.70 -1.41 -6.01
CA ASN A 65 -4.65 -1.07 -7.43
C ASN A 65 -6.07 -1.00 -8.02
N ALA A 66 -6.91 -2.01 -7.78
CA ALA A 66 -8.29 -2.03 -8.28
C ALA A 66 -9.10 -0.83 -7.75
N PHE A 67 -8.85 -0.42 -6.51
CA PHE A 67 -9.47 0.77 -5.95
C PHE A 67 -9.02 2.05 -6.66
N LEU A 68 -7.72 2.22 -6.92
CA LEU A 68 -7.20 3.38 -7.66
C LEU A 68 -7.74 3.42 -9.11
N GLU A 69 -7.75 2.29 -9.80
CA GLU A 69 -8.31 2.16 -11.15
C GLU A 69 -9.79 2.58 -11.18
N GLY A 70 -10.58 2.19 -10.19
CA GLY A 70 -11.98 2.63 -10.07
C GLY A 70 -12.13 4.13 -9.84
N LEU A 71 -11.23 4.76 -9.09
CA LEU A 71 -11.22 6.21 -8.89
C LEU A 71 -10.82 6.97 -10.15
N GLU A 72 -9.91 6.43 -10.96
CA GLU A 72 -9.50 6.99 -12.23
C GLU A 72 -10.66 6.94 -13.24
N GLN A 73 -11.31 5.78 -13.37
CA GLN A 73 -12.48 5.61 -14.24
C GLN A 73 -13.62 6.58 -13.88
N SER A 74 -13.89 6.76 -12.59
CA SER A 74 -14.93 7.68 -12.12
C SER A 74 -14.65 9.15 -12.48
N GLN A 75 -13.38 9.54 -12.58
CA GLN A 75 -12.98 10.89 -13.00
C GLN A 75 -13.15 11.07 -14.51
N ASP A 76 -12.80 10.05 -15.29
CA ASP A 76 -12.91 10.08 -16.75
C ASP A 76 -14.38 10.13 -17.22
N GLU A 77 -15.29 9.41 -16.55
CA GLU A 77 -16.73 9.43 -16.81
C GLU A 77 -17.37 10.81 -16.52
N GLY A 78 -16.86 11.55 -15.53
CA GLY A 78 -17.30 12.91 -15.24
C GLY A 78 -16.90 13.93 -16.31
N LEU A 79 -15.77 13.70 -17.00
CA LEU A 79 -15.31 14.56 -18.09
C LEU A 79 -16.08 14.32 -19.40
N THR A 80 -16.41 13.07 -19.71
CA THR A 80 -17.19 12.74 -20.92
C THR A 80 -18.64 13.22 -20.81
N SER A 81 -19.26 13.14 -19.63
CA SER A 81 -20.61 13.65 -19.39
C SER A 81 -20.70 15.19 -19.52
N SER A 82 -19.62 15.94 -19.24
CA SER A 82 -19.59 17.40 -19.43
C SER A 82 -19.48 17.83 -20.89
N ALA A 83 -18.99 16.97 -21.79
CA ALA A 83 -18.86 17.30 -23.22
C ALA A 83 -20.21 17.25 -23.97
N ASP A 84 -21.17 16.44 -23.50
CA ASP A 84 -22.49 16.30 -24.13
C ASP A 84 -23.44 17.48 -23.84
N ILE A 85 -23.16 18.29 -22.81
CA ILE A 85 -24.00 19.45 -22.45
C ILE A 85 -23.75 20.66 -23.38
N ASN A 86 -22.62 20.70 -24.11
CA ASN A 86 -22.19 21.90 -24.85
C ASN A 86 -22.48 21.88 -26.37
N MET A 87 -23.32 20.97 -26.86
CA MET A 87 -23.69 20.87 -28.30
C MET A 87 -25.18 21.16 -28.60
N GLY A 88 -25.90 21.78 -27.66
CA GLY A 88 -27.29 22.20 -27.83
C GLY A 88 -27.51 23.66 -27.43
N GLY A 89 -27.12 24.60 -28.30
CA GLY A 89 -27.35 26.04 -28.14
C GLY A 89 -27.19 26.79 -29.44
#